data_AF-A0A0R0M8E4-F1
#
_entry.id   AF-A0A0R0M8E4-F1
#
_cell.length_a   1.000
_cell.length_b   1.000
_cell.length_c   1.000
_cell.angle_alpha   90.00
_cell.angle_beta   90.00
_cell.angle_gamma   90.00
#
_symmetry.space_group_name_H-M   'P 1'
#
loop_
_entity.id
_entity.type
_entity.pdbx_description
1 polymer ?
#
loop_
_entity_poly.entity_id
_entity_poly.type
_entity_poly.pdbx_seq_one_letter_code
_entity_poly.pdbx_strand_id
1 'polypeptide(L)'
;MDKTKKHLNACQRLLKDIQYYEKEIEQIKKQIVEDKKDSLYHTMTLNERLQETEKSIEIVKKQLTEHQKIYEELKLAQHSGETVQ
;
A
#
# COMPACT_ATOMS: atom_id res chain seq x y z
N MET A 1 -19.63 15.83 4.73
CA MET A 1 -18.55 15.32 3.87
C MET A 1 -19.04 14.03 3.24
N ASP A 2 -19.07 13.95 1.92
CA ASP A 2 -19.52 12.77 1.17
C ASP A 2 -18.65 11.55 1.52
N LYS A 3 -19.30 10.47 2.00
CA LYS A 3 -18.62 9.23 2.39
C LYS A 3 -17.90 8.60 1.20
N THR A 4 -18.47 8.67 0.00
CA THR A 4 -17.86 8.15 -1.24
C THR A 4 -16.55 8.87 -1.52
N LYS A 5 -16.55 10.21 -1.45
CA LYS A 5 -15.35 11.04 -1.59
C LYS A 5 -14.29 10.77 -0.51
N LYS A 6 -14.71 10.48 0.73
CA LYS A 6 -13.78 10.11 1.82
C LYS A 6 -13.01 8.83 1.49
N HIS A 7 -13.71 7.77 1.06
CA HIS A 7 -13.08 6.49 0.75
C HIS A 7 -12.22 6.56 -0.53
N LEU A 8 -12.66 7.30 -1.54
CA LEU A 8 -11.84 7.56 -2.74
C LEU A 8 -10.50 8.24 -2.39
N ASN A 9 -10.55 9.30 -1.56
CA ASN A 9 -9.35 10.00 -1.12
C ASN A 9 -8.42 9.11 -0.28
N ALA A 10 -8.99 8.21 0.54
CA ALA A 10 -8.21 7.23 1.30
C ALA A 10 -7.48 6.26 0.37
N CYS A 11 -8.17 5.68 -0.63
CA CYS A 11 -7.55 4.81 -1.63
C CYS A 11 -6.39 5.51 -2.36
N GLN A 12 -6.56 6.77 -2.76
CA GLN A 12 -5.52 7.54 -3.44
C GLN A 12 -4.27 7.78 -2.56
N ARG A 13 -4.45 7.98 -1.25
CA ARG A 13 -3.32 8.11 -0.32
C ARG A 13 -2.61 6.78 -0.13
N LEU A 14 -3.35 5.72 0.14
CA LEU A 14 -2.80 4.37 0.34
C LEU A 14 -2.05 3.87 -0.91
N LEU A 15 -2.52 4.19 -2.11
CA LEU A 15 -1.79 3.91 -3.36
C LEU A 15 -0.44 4.62 -3.43
N LYS A 16 -0.35 5.88 -2.97
CA LYS A 16 0.94 6.60 -2.91
C LYS A 16 1.87 5.98 -1.87
N ASP A 17 1.34 5.57 -0.73
CA ASP A 17 2.13 4.90 0.32
C ASP A 17 2.67 3.56 -0.18
N ILE A 18 1.86 2.78 -0.89
CA ILE A 18 2.31 1.54 -1.57
C ILE A 18 3.46 1.83 -2.53
N GLN A 19 3.31 2.83 -3.41
CA GLN A 19 4.36 3.20 -4.36
C GLN A 19 5.66 3.63 -3.66
N TYR A 20 5.55 4.31 -2.51
CA TYR A 20 6.71 4.66 -1.70
C TYR A 20 7.39 3.41 -1.14
N TYR A 21 6.64 2.49 -0.52
CA TYR A 21 7.20 1.25 0.04
C TYR A 21 7.79 0.34 -1.04
N GLU A 22 7.19 0.26 -2.24
CA GLU A 22 7.74 -0.53 -3.35
C GLU A 22 9.11 -0.01 -3.79
N LYS A 23 9.29 1.32 -3.86
CA LYS A 23 10.58 1.94 -4.15
C LYS A 23 11.61 1.69 -3.06
N GLU A 24 11.20 1.77 -1.79
CA GLU A 24 12.10 1.50 -0.66
C GLU A 24 12.56 0.04 -0.66
N ILE A 25 11.66 -0.90 -0.90
CA ILE A 25 11.96 -2.34 -1.05
C ILE A 25 12.96 -2.57 -2.20
N GLU A 26 12.74 -1.92 -3.35
CA GLU A 26 13.65 -2.02 -4.50
C GLU A 26 15.06 -1.53 -4.15
N GLN A 27 15.16 -0.38 -3.47
CA GLN A 27 16.44 0.18 -3.03
C GLN A 27 17.16 -0.73 -2.03
N ILE A 28 16.45 -1.26 -1.03
CA ILE A 28 17.04 -2.19 -0.04
C ILE A 28 17.51 -3.46 -0.73
N LYS A 29 16.72 -4.03 -1.64
CA LYS A 29 17.12 -5.22 -2.42
C LYS A 29 18.36 -4.98 -3.25
N LYS A 30 18.46 -3.81 -3.89
CA LYS A 30 19.66 -3.41 -4.64
C LYS A 30 20.88 -3.32 -3.72
N GLN A 31 20.75 -2.67 -2.57
CA GLN A 31 21.83 -2.51 -1.61
C GLN A 31 22.30 -3.85 -1.04
N ILE A 32 21.39 -4.78 -0.72
CA ILE A 32 21.73 -6.14 -0.30
C ILE A 32 22.58 -6.87 -1.36
N VAL A 33 22.28 -6.68 -2.65
CA VAL A 33 23.03 -7.32 -3.73
C VAL A 33 24.42 -6.69 -3.89
N GLU A 34 24.53 -5.37 -3.73
CA GLU A 34 25.80 -4.62 -3.82
C GLU A 34 26.72 -4.92 -2.62
N ASP A 35 26.19 -4.91 -1.40
CA ASP A 35 26.97 -5.00 -0.14
C ASP A 35 27.28 -6.43 0.30
N LYS A 36 26.75 -7.44 -0.40
CA LYS A 36 27.06 -8.87 -0.19
C LYS A 36 28.56 -9.19 -0.28
N LYS A 37 29.38 -8.29 -0.83
CA LYS A 37 30.83 -8.44 -0.97
C LYS A 37 31.62 -7.97 0.25
N ASP A 38 31.06 -7.11 1.10
CA ASP A 38 31.86 -6.32 2.04
C ASP A 38 31.51 -6.52 3.53
N SER A 39 30.27 -6.90 3.89
CA SER A 39 29.92 -7.14 5.31
C SER A 39 28.65 -7.98 5.52
N LEU A 40 28.82 -9.12 6.20
CA LEU A 40 27.72 -9.99 6.61
C LEU A 40 26.76 -9.29 7.59
N TYR A 41 27.30 -8.55 8.56
CA TYR A 41 26.50 -7.82 9.56
C TYR A 41 25.60 -6.77 8.90
N HIS A 42 26.16 -6.00 7.96
CA HIS A 42 25.38 -4.99 7.22
C HIS A 42 24.27 -5.63 6.39
N THR A 43 24.58 -6.73 5.72
CA THR A 43 23.61 -7.50 4.92
C THR A 43 22.48 -8.04 5.80
N MET A 44 22.74 -8.48 7.03
CA MET A 44 21.70 -8.93 7.96
C MET A 44 20.75 -7.79 8.34
N THR A 45 21.28 -6.62 8.72
CA THR A 45 20.45 -5.44 9.05
C THR A 45 19.57 -4.99 7.89
N LEU A 46 20.10 -5.02 6.66
CA LEU A 46 19.31 -4.69 5.47
C LEU A 46 18.18 -5.70 5.22
N ASN A 47 18.42 -7.00 5.47
CA ASN A 47 17.38 -8.02 5.36
C ASN A 47 16.27 -7.85 6.41
N GLU A 48 16.63 -7.49 7.65
CA GLU A 48 15.64 -7.19 8.70
C GLU A 48 14.76 -6.01 8.29
N ARG A 49 15.37 -4.90 7.84
CA ARG A 49 14.64 -3.73 7.33
C ARG A 49 13.76 -4.09 6.14
N LEU A 50 14.23 -4.95 5.23
CA LEU A 50 13.44 -5.41 4.10
C LEU A 50 12.17 -6.13 4.58
N GLN A 51 12.30 -7.07 5.53
CA GLN A 51 11.17 -7.81 6.07
C GLN A 51 10.15 -6.92 6.77
N GLU A 52 10.61 -5.93 7.55
CA GLU A 52 9.73 -4.96 8.19
C GLU A 52 8.99 -4.09 7.16
N THR A 53 9.69 -3.64 6.12
CA THR A 53 9.09 -2.86 5.02
C THR A 53 8.05 -3.68 4.25
N GLU A 54 8.35 -4.95 3.96
CA GLU A 54 7.44 -5.89 3.31
C GLU A 54 6.19 -6.19 4.16
N LYS A 55 6.30 -6.20 5.49
CA LYS A 55 5.12 -6.30 6.38
C LYS A 55 4.27 -5.03 6.35
N SER A 56 4.89 -3.85 6.39
CA SER A 56 4.19 -2.57 6.32
C SER A 56 3.39 -2.41 5.03
N ILE A 57 3.98 -2.73 3.87
CA ILE A 57 3.25 -2.67 2.60
C ILE A 57 2.08 -3.67 2.55
N GLU A 58 2.19 -4.85 3.16
CA GLU A 58 1.08 -5.81 3.25
C GLU A 58 -0.10 -5.22 4.02
N ILE A 59 0.17 -4.56 5.15
CA ILE A 59 -0.86 -3.87 5.96
C ILE A 59 -1.55 -2.78 5.13
N VAL A 60 -0.78 -1.95 4.44
CA VAL A 60 -1.33 -0.88 3.59
C VAL A 60 -2.17 -1.44 2.43
N LYS A 61 -1.73 -2.54 1.82
CA LYS A 61 -2.50 -3.24 0.75
C LYS A 61 -3.83 -3.78 1.27
N LYS A 62 -3.88 -4.32 2.50
CA LYS A 62 -5.13 -4.73 3.15
C LYS A 62 -6.08 -3.55 3.37
N GLN A 63 -5.57 -2.44 3.93
CA GLN A 63 -6.35 -1.22 4.12
C GLN A 63 -6.90 -0.65 2.80
N LEU A 64 -6.10 -0.66 1.73
CA LEU A 64 -6.55 -0.23 0.41
C LEU A 64 -7.74 -1.07 -0.06
N THR A 65 -7.65 -2.39 0.08
CA THR A 65 -8.70 -3.32 -0.32
C THR A 65 -10.01 -3.05 0.43
N GLU A 66 -9.94 -2.80 1.74
CA GLU A 66 -11.10 -2.44 2.56
C GLU A 66 -11.75 -1.12 2.10
N HIS A 67 -10.94 -0.08 1.88
CA HIS A 67 -11.45 1.20 1.41
C HIS A 67 -12.04 1.13 0.00
N GLN A 68 -11.47 0.32 -0.89
CA GLN A 68 -11.99 0.07 -2.24
C GLN A 68 -13.35 -0.60 -2.19
N LYS A 69 -13.50 -1.67 -1.39
CA LYS A 69 -14.78 -2.35 -1.21
C LYS A 69 -15.88 -1.40 -0.75
N ILE A 70 -15.59 -0.58 0.27
CA ILE A 70 -16.57 0.39 0.78
C ILE A 70 -16.91 1.45 -0.28
N TYR A 71 -15.92 1.93 -1.04
CA TYR A 71 -16.16 2.89 -2.12
C TYR A 71 -17.09 2.33 -3.20
N GLU A 72 -16.89 1.07 -3.60
CA GLU A 72 -17.73 0.38 -4.58
C GLU A 72 -19.17 0.19 -4.08
N GLU A 73 -19.35 -0.27 -2.84
CA GLU A 73 -20.68 -0.41 -2.21
C GLU A 73 -21.43 0.93 -2.16
N LEU A 74 -20.74 2.01 -1.77
CA LEU A 74 -21.33 3.35 -1.73
C LEU A 74 -21.73 3.86 -3.12
N LYS A 75 -20.89 3.60 -4.14
CA LYS A 75 -21.17 3.99 -5.52
C LYS A 75 -22.37 3.24 -6.09
N LEU A 76 -22.47 1.94 -5.84
CA LEU A 76 -23.62 1.11 -6.27
C LEU A 76 -24.92 1.59 -5.63
N ALA A 77 -24.91 1.87 -4.32
CA ALA A 77 -26.07 2.38 -3.60
C ALA A 77 -26.59 3.72 -4.16
N GLN A 78 -25.69 4.59 -4.62
CA GLN A 78 -26.05 5.84 -5.29
C GLN A 78 -26.78 5.58 -6.63
N HIS A 79 -26.31 4.62 -7.43
CA HIS A 79 -26.90 4.32 -8.74
C HIS A 79 -28.20 3.51 -8.62
N SER A 80 -28.35 2.65 -7.61
CA SER A 80 -29.61 1.92 -7.36
C SER A 80 -30.76 2.79 -6.87
N GLY A 81 -30.45 3.94 -6.26
CA GLY A 81 -31.46 4.94 -5.86
C GLY A 81 -31.99 5.79 -7.03
N GLU A 82 -31.24 5.85 -8.14
CA GLU A 82 -31.61 6.63 -9.34
C GLU A 82 -32.50 5.85 -10.31
N THR A 83 -32.71 4.54 -10.10
CA THR A 83 -33.49 3.68 -11.01
C THR A 83 -34.99 3.58 -10.68
N VAL A 84 -35.54 4.50 -9.88
CA VAL A 84 -36.99 4.58 -9.62
C VAL A 84 -37.50 5.96 -10.03
N GLN A 85 -37.66 6.18 -11.33
CA GLN A 85 -38.49 7.24 -11.91
C GLN A 85 -39.21 6.73 -13.16
#